data_AF-A0A166TME2-F1
#
_entry.id   AF-A0A166TME2-F1
#
_cell.length_a   1.000
_cell.length_b   1.000
_cell.length_c   1.000
_cell.angle_alpha   90.00
_cell.angle_beta   90.00
_cell.angle_gamma   90.00
#
_symmetry.space_group_name_H-M   'P 1'
#
loop_
_entity.id
_entity.type
_entity.pdbx_description
1 polymer ?
#
loop_
_entity_poly.entity_id
_entity_poly.type
_entity_poly.pdbx_seq_one_letter_code
_entity_poly.pdbx_strand_id
1 'polypeptide(L)'
;MLPALPTSPSASATPMGPTFHTKHRNGSSTILNIAGNYTDYGNDRTSTTDYKRVNNAPTGTITRHFSGRTDQLEAISWAFRPSDDNAVLVPYAVYGDAGIGKTQLALQFAKVEYAKNTYSHIFYISGTDARQGLENVLDIIHPSDIAHLHSQGGLYQVQRWLEEPPPEVSWLLIIDRVTKASVNFLKANLPSKGGRILITTQSQDVAEAFGGTAVELGPLAVDDAVGLLLSTAGVVSDSLSRARVEPIVRHLSCQPILIHQAGAYAHEAKGDLDLLLQKSAYSLVHFETSLDGYEHQSFAGMIKSQFERLRQKHPHAADLLKVLSHFDPAGIPLSMLVAGAESARTILEGGRTKFHSLAFIAAMHRESTSDGLRTSRTFLEAICSEDNLRNLLGQLRHLSLIHIDLVHAPSHTSTSTGVGHKESPKRTHVRMIRINHFVRDIIREHPSQTASDAVWFSLAVDILISAYSQSHHRCCQWCPYAPHIHSLVKWASVQHAHHTHRRFGLRHALRRLEKWNLHSCCHSMRESFEELSTKMALGGLAMVLCFAPVVAIYHI
;
A
#
# COMPACT_ATOMS: atom_id res chain seq x y z
N MET A 1 -72.78 14.10 34.57
CA MET A 1 -72.56 15.48 34.12
C MET A 1 -71.79 15.44 32.81
N LEU A 2 -72.42 15.99 31.76
CA LEU A 2 -71.96 16.28 30.39
C LEU A 2 -70.64 17.11 30.33
N PRO A 3 -70.04 17.38 29.15
CA PRO A 3 -69.85 16.57 27.93
C PRO A 3 -68.47 16.78 27.21
N ALA A 4 -68.35 16.29 25.97
CA ALA A 4 -67.17 16.17 25.10
C ALA A 4 -66.96 17.28 24.02
N LEU A 5 -65.70 17.38 23.51
CA LEU A 5 -65.18 17.78 22.16
C LEU A 5 -65.47 19.22 21.61
N PRO A 6 -64.81 19.76 20.52
CA PRO A 6 -63.56 19.44 19.77
C PRO A 6 -62.68 20.70 19.36
N THR A 7 -61.56 20.49 18.61
CA THR A 7 -61.04 21.24 17.41
C THR A 7 -59.50 21.47 17.32
N SER A 8 -58.93 21.16 16.14
CA SER A 8 -57.54 21.35 15.64
C SER A 8 -57.33 22.75 14.99
N PRO A 9 -56.21 23.15 14.31
CA PRO A 9 -54.82 22.62 14.19
C PRO A 9 -53.70 23.72 14.27
N SER A 10 -52.41 23.35 14.36
CA SER A 10 -51.32 24.06 13.64
C SER A 10 -49.98 23.32 13.75
N ALA A 11 -49.21 23.42 12.65
CA ALA A 11 -48.00 22.67 12.35
C ALA A 11 -46.75 23.18 13.08
N SER A 12 -45.86 22.27 13.47
CA SER A 12 -44.41 22.53 13.43
C SER A 12 -43.66 21.24 13.11
N ALA A 13 -43.01 21.27 11.94
CA ALA A 13 -42.14 20.22 11.44
C ALA A 13 -40.72 20.41 11.97
N THR A 14 -40.08 19.29 12.23
CA THR A 14 -38.66 19.07 12.52
C THR A 14 -37.74 19.69 11.45
N PRO A 15 -36.62 20.35 11.79
CA PRO A 15 -35.62 20.74 10.80
C PRO A 15 -34.69 19.57 10.46
N MET A 16 -34.73 19.17 9.20
CA MET A 16 -33.76 18.31 8.54
C MET A 16 -32.35 18.93 8.54
N GLY A 17 -31.34 18.08 8.66
CA GLY A 17 -29.92 18.44 8.57
C GLY A 17 -29.53 18.97 7.19
N PRO A 18 -28.42 19.73 7.08
CA PRO A 18 -28.06 20.35 5.82
C PRO A 18 -27.36 19.36 4.90
N THR A 19 -28.03 19.10 3.77
CA THR A 19 -27.44 18.66 2.50
C THR A 19 -26.63 19.80 1.89
N PHE A 20 -25.35 19.58 1.58
CA PHE A 20 -24.55 20.57 0.84
C PHE A 20 -24.57 20.27 -0.66
N HIS A 21 -25.43 20.99 -1.37
CA HIS A 21 -25.30 21.24 -2.81
C HIS A 21 -24.29 22.39 -3.01
N THR A 22 -23.23 22.17 -3.77
CA THR A 22 -22.32 23.25 -4.19
C THR A 22 -22.79 23.86 -5.51
N LYS A 23 -23.36 25.07 -5.46
CA LYS A 23 -23.36 26.04 -6.56
C LYS A 23 -22.60 27.28 -6.11
N HIS A 24 -21.67 27.73 -6.96
CA HIS A 24 -20.79 28.89 -6.82
C HIS A 24 -21.47 30.21 -6.37
N ARG A 25 -20.84 30.97 -5.46
CA ARG A 25 -20.29 32.34 -5.67
C ARG A 25 -19.68 32.93 -4.39
N ASN A 26 -18.54 33.59 -4.56
CA ASN A 26 -17.86 34.61 -3.74
C ASN A 26 -18.30 34.84 -2.28
N GLY A 27 -17.37 34.68 -1.35
CA GLY A 27 -17.46 35.22 0.01
C GLY A 27 -16.63 34.40 0.99
N SER A 28 -15.69 35.06 1.66
CA SER A 28 -14.70 34.52 2.61
C SER A 28 -15.16 33.31 3.44
N SER A 29 -14.47 32.17 3.26
CA SER A 29 -14.45 31.10 4.27
C SER A 29 -13.08 31.10 4.94
N THR A 30 -13.05 31.59 6.16
CA THR A 30 -11.91 31.62 7.07
C THR A 30 -11.43 30.20 7.37
N ILE A 31 -10.20 29.87 6.99
CA ILE A 31 -9.48 28.72 7.53
C ILE A 31 -8.94 29.16 8.90
N LEU A 32 -9.50 28.62 9.98
CA LEU A 32 -8.99 28.83 11.33
C LEU A 32 -7.66 28.08 11.48
N ASN A 33 -6.55 28.82 11.42
CA ASN A 33 -5.22 28.31 11.78
C ASN A 33 -4.88 28.75 13.21
N ILE A 34 -4.71 27.79 14.12
CA ILE A 34 -4.28 28.01 15.50
C ILE A 34 -2.75 28.08 15.52
N ALA A 35 -2.21 29.20 15.03
CA ALA A 35 -0.85 29.62 15.31
C ALA A 35 -0.92 31.13 15.57
N GLY A 36 -1.14 31.48 16.83
CA GLY A 36 -1.16 32.87 17.26
C GLY A 36 0.15 33.55 16.90
N ASN A 37 0.07 34.54 16.02
CA ASN A 37 0.72 35.85 16.09
C ASN A 37 0.35 36.66 14.85
N TYR A 38 -0.77 37.36 14.92
CA TYR A 38 -0.96 38.61 14.19
C TYR A 38 -1.67 39.58 15.13
N THR A 39 -0.96 40.65 15.49
CA THR A 39 -1.61 41.85 16.02
C THR A 39 -2.42 42.46 14.89
N ASP A 40 -3.74 42.50 15.10
CA ASP A 40 -4.73 43.12 14.24
C ASP A 40 -4.47 44.64 14.16
N TYR A 41 -4.05 45.11 12.99
CA TYR A 41 -4.26 46.50 12.59
C TYR A 41 -5.27 46.50 11.46
N GLY A 42 -6.45 47.03 11.76
CA GLY A 42 -7.55 47.12 10.83
C GLY A 42 -7.18 47.81 9.53
N ASN A 43 -7.71 47.22 8.45
CA ASN A 43 -8.06 47.87 7.20
C ASN A 43 -6.96 48.72 6.54
N ASP A 44 -5.93 48.06 6.00
CA ASP A 44 -5.23 48.59 4.84
C ASP A 44 -4.85 47.48 3.85
N ARG A 45 -5.23 47.67 2.58
CA ARG A 45 -4.90 46.76 1.48
C ARG A 45 -3.45 46.98 1.08
N THR A 46 -2.51 46.33 1.75
CA THR A 46 -1.19 45.95 1.22
C THR A 46 -0.52 44.97 2.20
N SER A 47 -0.87 43.69 2.12
CA SER A 47 -0.02 42.65 2.70
C SER A 47 1.24 42.58 1.83
N THR A 48 2.28 43.29 2.25
CA THR A 48 3.62 43.13 1.73
C THR A 48 4.16 41.81 2.28
N THR A 49 3.95 40.72 1.54
CA THR A 49 4.71 39.49 1.76
C THR A 49 6.19 39.85 1.75
N ASP A 50 6.95 39.43 2.76
CA ASP A 50 8.39 39.65 2.80
C ASP A 50 9.06 38.76 1.74
N TYR A 51 9.09 39.25 0.50
CA TYR A 51 9.65 38.54 -0.66
C TYR A 51 11.15 38.25 -0.52
N LYS A 52 11.83 38.74 0.52
CA LYS A 52 13.25 38.44 0.75
C LYS A 52 13.46 36.98 1.12
N ARG A 53 12.51 36.37 1.84
CA ARG A 53 12.58 34.97 2.26
C ARG A 53 11.20 34.37 2.39
N VAL A 54 10.98 33.24 1.73
CA VAL A 54 9.67 32.59 1.72
C VAL A 54 9.79 31.09 1.91
N ASN A 55 8.86 30.52 2.66
CA ASN A 55 8.70 29.08 2.78
C ASN A 55 7.20 28.75 2.73
N ASN A 56 6.73 28.21 1.59
CA ASN A 56 5.34 27.79 1.43
C ASN A 56 5.12 26.31 1.78
N ALA A 57 6.15 25.59 2.25
CA ALA A 57 5.99 24.22 2.69
C ALA A 57 5.07 24.17 3.91
N PRO A 58 4.08 23.25 3.96
CA PRO A 58 3.12 23.15 5.05
C PRO A 58 3.77 22.54 6.30
N THR A 59 4.79 23.21 6.86
CA THR A 59 5.60 22.73 7.99
C THR A 59 4.79 22.60 9.29
N GLY A 60 3.62 23.24 9.40
CA GLY A 60 2.66 23.03 10.48
C GLY A 60 2.03 21.63 10.49
N THR A 61 2.11 20.88 9.39
CA THR A 61 1.64 19.48 9.29
C THR A 61 2.69 18.44 9.71
N ILE A 62 3.87 18.89 10.14
CA ILE A 62 4.88 18.00 10.72
C ILE A 62 4.32 17.44 12.02
N THR A 63 4.37 16.12 12.19
CA THR A 63 3.89 15.48 13.42
C THR A 63 4.69 16.00 14.61
N ARG A 64 3.98 16.28 15.71
CA ARG A 64 4.57 16.69 16.99
C ARG A 64 5.55 15.65 17.56
N HIS A 65 5.46 14.40 17.11
CA HIS A 65 6.28 13.28 17.57
C HIS A 65 7.29 12.79 16.53
N PHE A 66 7.80 13.67 15.66
CA PHE A 66 8.83 13.29 14.67
C PHE A 66 10.05 12.68 15.38
N SER A 67 10.41 11.44 15.01
CA SER A 67 11.46 10.66 15.67
C SER A 67 12.40 10.01 14.66
N GLY A 68 13.68 9.91 15.02
CA GLY A 68 14.73 9.37 14.18
C GLY A 68 15.00 10.20 12.93
N ARG A 69 15.44 9.52 11.87
CA ARG A 69 15.70 10.08 10.53
C ARG A 69 16.87 11.06 10.38
N THR A 70 17.73 11.17 11.40
CA THR A 70 18.90 12.07 11.39
C THR A 70 19.82 11.77 10.22
N ASP A 71 20.22 10.50 10.05
CA ASP A 71 21.13 10.07 8.97
C ASP A 71 20.55 10.40 7.59
N GLN A 72 19.24 10.23 7.39
CA GLN A 72 18.59 10.53 6.11
C GLN A 72 18.52 12.04 5.85
N LEU A 73 18.27 12.85 6.86
CA LEU A 73 18.31 14.32 6.73
C LEU A 73 19.73 14.80 6.41
N GLU A 74 20.74 14.24 7.07
CA GLU A 74 22.15 14.53 6.82
C GLU A 74 22.57 14.08 5.42
N ALA A 75 22.12 12.91 4.96
CA ALA A 75 22.39 12.42 3.61
C ALA A 75 21.81 13.36 2.53
N ILE A 76 20.58 13.87 2.72
CA ILE A 76 20.00 14.87 1.81
C ILE A 76 20.83 16.16 1.85
N SER A 77 21.17 16.65 3.04
CA SER A 77 21.99 17.87 3.20
C SER A 77 23.36 17.71 2.51
N TRP A 78 24.00 16.56 2.68
CA TRP A 78 25.28 16.23 2.05
C TRP A 78 25.16 16.20 0.53
N ALA A 79 24.15 15.53 -0.01
CA ALA A 79 23.92 15.44 -1.45
C ALA A 79 23.60 16.79 -2.10
N PHE A 80 23.06 17.74 -1.33
CA PHE A 80 22.79 19.10 -1.79
C PHE A 80 23.95 20.09 -1.59
N ARG A 81 25.11 19.65 -1.10
CA ARG A 81 26.29 20.53 -1.08
C ARG A 81 26.72 20.88 -2.51
N PRO A 82 27.16 22.13 -2.76
CA PRO A 82 27.63 22.53 -4.08
C PRO A 82 28.77 21.60 -4.53
N SER A 83 28.63 21.03 -5.72
CA SER A 83 29.69 20.28 -6.40
C SER A 83 29.79 20.90 -7.80
N ASP A 84 30.75 21.81 -7.99
CA ASP A 84 30.98 22.66 -9.17
C ASP A 84 29.78 23.49 -9.67
N ASP A 85 29.97 24.80 -9.85
CA ASP A 85 28.93 25.75 -10.29
C ASP A 85 28.34 25.47 -11.70
N ASN A 86 28.98 24.57 -12.47
CA ASN A 86 28.54 24.16 -13.82
C ASN A 86 27.88 22.76 -13.86
N ALA A 87 27.65 22.11 -12.72
CA ALA A 87 26.99 20.81 -12.70
C ALA A 87 25.51 20.93 -13.09
N VAL A 88 25.04 20.00 -13.93
CA VAL A 88 23.62 19.86 -14.28
C VAL A 88 22.81 19.67 -12.99
N LEU A 89 21.69 20.38 -12.86
CA LEU A 89 20.80 20.19 -11.72
C LEU A 89 20.15 18.80 -11.79
N VAL A 90 20.47 17.97 -10.81
CA VAL A 90 19.96 16.61 -10.72
C VAL A 90 19.12 16.48 -9.43
N PRO A 91 17.85 16.06 -9.52
CA PRO A 91 17.01 15.89 -8.34
C PRO A 91 17.52 14.79 -7.39
N TYR A 92 17.31 15.00 -6.09
CA TYR A 92 17.42 13.93 -5.10
C TYR A 92 16.03 13.34 -4.86
N ALA A 93 15.86 12.06 -5.13
CA ALA A 93 14.57 11.38 -5.03
C ALA A 93 14.55 10.41 -3.85
N VAL A 94 13.56 10.57 -2.98
CA VAL A 94 13.27 9.65 -1.87
C VAL A 94 12.06 8.81 -2.24
N TYR A 95 12.22 7.49 -2.31
CA TYR A 95 11.13 6.55 -2.55
C TYR A 95 10.91 5.59 -1.39
N GLY A 96 9.83 4.79 -1.41
CA GLY A 96 9.55 3.78 -0.39
C GLY A 96 8.06 3.61 -0.10
N ASP A 97 7.72 2.78 0.87
CA ASP A 97 6.34 2.34 1.13
C ASP A 97 5.38 3.46 1.54
N ALA A 98 4.08 3.22 1.33
CA ALA A 98 3.02 4.11 1.82
C ALA A 98 3.09 4.23 3.36
N GLY A 99 2.99 5.47 3.88
CA GLY A 99 3.04 5.72 5.32
C GLY A 99 4.43 5.61 5.98
N ILE A 100 5.50 5.43 5.20
CA ILE A 100 6.87 5.33 5.71
C ILE A 100 7.50 6.68 6.16
N GLY A 101 6.78 7.80 5.93
CA GLY A 101 7.18 9.13 6.40
C GLY A 101 7.95 9.99 5.40
N LYS A 102 7.90 9.72 4.09
CA LYS A 102 8.62 10.52 3.07
C LYS A 102 8.25 12.01 3.07
N THR A 103 6.95 12.31 3.11
CA THR A 103 6.47 13.71 3.19
C THR A 103 6.95 14.38 4.47
N GLN A 104 6.92 13.66 5.60
CA GLN A 104 7.42 14.18 6.88
C GLN A 104 8.93 14.44 6.85
N LEU A 105 9.71 13.56 6.22
CA LEU A 105 11.14 13.77 6.03
C LEU A 105 11.41 15.04 5.20
N ALA A 106 10.69 15.23 4.08
CA ALA A 106 10.85 16.40 3.23
C ALA A 106 10.45 17.71 3.93
N LEU A 107 9.34 17.71 4.68
CA LEU A 107 8.90 18.87 5.45
C LEU A 107 9.84 19.19 6.61
N GLN A 108 10.35 18.18 7.30
CA GLN A 108 11.35 18.37 8.35
C GLN A 108 12.66 18.94 7.78
N PHE A 109 13.10 18.43 6.62
CA PHE A 109 14.24 19.00 5.91
C PHE A 109 14.02 20.47 5.56
N ALA A 110 12.86 20.82 4.98
CA ALA A 110 12.50 22.21 4.69
C ALA A 110 12.55 23.11 5.93
N LYS A 111 11.93 22.66 7.02
CA LYS A 111 11.87 23.41 8.28
C LYS A 111 13.27 23.69 8.84
N VAL A 112 14.12 22.67 8.87
CA VAL A 112 15.49 22.77 9.40
C VAL A 112 16.36 23.67 8.53
N GLU A 113 16.35 23.49 7.21
CA GLU A 113 17.21 24.26 6.31
C GLU A 113 16.75 25.71 6.14
N TYR A 114 15.44 25.97 6.25
CA TYR A 114 14.93 27.34 6.33
C TYR A 114 15.39 28.06 7.60
N ALA A 115 15.33 27.39 8.75
CA ALA A 115 15.78 27.95 10.03
C ALA A 115 17.30 28.22 10.06
N LYS A 116 18.10 27.41 9.33
CA LYS A 116 19.55 27.61 9.16
C LYS A 116 19.93 28.72 8.16
N ASN A 117 18.95 29.29 7.46
CA ASN A 117 19.18 30.23 6.37
C ASN A 117 19.96 29.64 5.18
N THR A 118 19.92 28.31 5.00
CA THR A 118 20.54 27.65 3.82
C THR A 118 19.80 28.03 2.54
N TYR A 119 18.46 28.02 2.61
CA TYR A 119 17.58 28.44 1.52
C TYR A 119 16.80 29.68 1.94
N SER A 120 16.86 30.73 1.12
CA SER A 120 15.98 31.88 1.26
C SER A 120 14.57 31.56 0.78
N HIS A 121 14.43 30.70 -0.23
CA HIS A 121 13.15 30.33 -0.83
C HIS A 121 12.92 28.81 -0.78
N ILE A 122 11.80 28.38 -0.21
CA ILE A 122 11.37 26.97 -0.26
C ILE A 122 9.99 26.90 -0.90
N PHE A 123 9.95 26.19 -2.03
CA PHE A 123 8.75 25.90 -2.79
C PHE A 123 8.33 24.46 -2.55
N TYR A 124 7.08 24.25 -2.20
CA TYR A 124 6.46 22.95 -2.01
C TYR A 124 5.30 22.82 -2.97
N ILE A 125 5.31 21.76 -3.78
CA ILE A 125 4.26 21.45 -4.74
C ILE A 125 3.84 19.99 -4.62
N SER A 126 2.58 19.71 -4.92
CA SER A 126 2.10 18.34 -5.07
C SER A 126 2.43 17.83 -6.46
N GLY A 127 3.10 16.68 -6.55
CA GLY A 127 3.39 15.97 -7.78
C GLY A 127 2.13 15.46 -8.48
N THR A 128 1.01 15.29 -7.77
CA THR A 128 -0.30 14.96 -8.39
C THR A 128 -0.86 16.12 -9.20
N ASP A 129 -0.51 17.35 -8.83
CA ASP A 129 -1.01 18.60 -9.40
C ASP A 129 0.15 19.48 -9.88
N ALA A 130 1.18 18.83 -10.42
CA ALA A 130 2.48 19.45 -10.70
C ALA A 130 2.41 20.71 -11.56
N ARG A 131 1.49 20.77 -12.54
CA ARG A 131 1.29 21.96 -13.38
C ARG A 131 0.85 23.15 -12.57
N GLN A 132 -0.27 23.00 -11.85
CA GLN A 132 -0.81 24.07 -11.01
C GLN A 132 0.19 24.44 -9.91
N GLY A 133 0.85 23.45 -9.32
CA GLY A 133 1.87 23.67 -8.30
C GLY A 133 3.03 24.53 -8.79
N LEU A 134 3.57 24.24 -9.99
CA LEU A 134 4.62 25.05 -10.59
C LEU A 134 4.11 26.46 -10.93
N GLU A 135 2.94 26.61 -11.53
CA GLU A 135 2.39 27.94 -11.86
C GLU A 135 2.17 28.80 -10.60
N ASN A 136 1.71 28.20 -9.50
CA ASN A 136 1.54 28.89 -8.21
C ASN A 136 2.87 29.38 -7.60
N VAL A 137 4.03 28.93 -8.09
CA VAL A 137 5.33 29.48 -7.66
C VAL A 137 5.43 30.97 -8.03
N LEU A 138 4.79 31.40 -9.13
CA LEU A 138 4.77 32.81 -9.55
C LEU A 138 4.07 33.71 -8.54
N ASP A 139 3.07 33.21 -7.83
CA ASP A 139 2.34 33.98 -6.80
C ASP A 139 3.21 34.24 -5.55
N ILE A 140 4.33 33.53 -5.43
CA ILE A 140 5.23 33.55 -4.27
C ILE A 140 6.45 34.44 -4.55
N ILE A 141 6.86 34.53 -5.81
CA ILE A 141 8.01 35.31 -6.27
C ILE A 141 7.65 36.80 -6.37
N HIS A 142 8.63 37.69 -6.18
CA HIS A 142 8.40 39.12 -6.35
C HIS A 142 8.04 39.45 -7.81
N PRO A 143 6.94 40.18 -8.08
CA PRO A 143 6.50 40.47 -9.46
C PRO A 143 7.55 41.15 -10.35
N SER A 144 8.45 41.96 -9.78
CA SER A 144 9.54 42.60 -10.54
C SER A 144 10.50 41.59 -11.16
N ASP A 145 10.68 40.42 -10.55
CA ASP A 145 11.67 39.43 -10.97
C ASP A 145 11.26 38.75 -12.28
N ILE A 146 9.95 38.73 -12.56
CA ILE A 146 9.34 38.09 -13.73
C ILE A 146 8.71 39.11 -14.69
N ALA A 147 8.80 40.41 -14.41
CA ALA A 147 8.17 41.47 -15.19
C ALA A 147 8.56 41.43 -16.68
N HIS A 148 9.82 41.09 -16.95
CA HIS A 148 10.37 40.97 -18.30
C HIS A 148 9.94 39.70 -19.05
N LEU A 149 9.30 38.74 -18.36
CA LEU A 149 8.90 37.43 -18.89
C LEU A 149 7.38 37.32 -19.14
N HIS A 150 6.58 38.36 -18.83
CA HIS A 150 5.11 38.33 -18.86
C HIS A 150 4.48 37.87 -20.19
N SER A 151 5.19 38.01 -21.32
CA SER A 151 4.71 37.59 -22.65
C SER A 151 4.87 36.10 -22.96
N GLN A 152 5.63 35.37 -22.13
CA GLN A 152 5.94 33.95 -22.29
C GLN A 152 5.19 33.22 -21.17
N GLY A 153 4.27 32.28 -21.47
CA GLY A 153 3.30 31.74 -20.49
C GLY A 153 3.87 31.23 -19.15
N GLY A 154 3.02 31.08 -18.14
CA GLY A 154 3.42 30.92 -16.72
C GLY A 154 4.50 29.86 -16.45
N LEU A 155 4.42 28.66 -17.03
CA LEU A 155 5.42 27.61 -16.82
C LEU A 155 6.84 28.01 -17.27
N TYR A 156 6.95 28.74 -18.37
CA TYR A 156 8.23 29.26 -18.85
C TYR A 156 8.80 30.28 -17.87
N GLN A 157 7.96 31.17 -17.32
CA GLN A 157 8.38 32.18 -16.34
C GLN A 157 8.95 31.52 -15.08
N VAL A 158 8.27 30.50 -14.57
CA VAL A 158 8.71 29.73 -13.40
C VAL A 158 10.05 29.07 -13.68
N GLN A 159 10.17 28.36 -14.80
CA GLN A 159 11.40 27.66 -15.17
C GLN A 159 12.58 28.64 -15.29
N ARG A 160 12.39 29.76 -16.00
CA ARG A 160 13.43 30.78 -16.17
C ARG A 160 13.83 31.43 -14.85
N TRP A 161 12.88 31.76 -13.98
CA TRP A 161 13.19 32.34 -12.67
C TRP A 161 13.95 31.34 -11.78
N LEU A 162 13.60 30.05 -11.80
CA LEU A 162 14.32 29.03 -11.04
C LEU A 162 15.75 28.82 -11.58
N GLU A 163 15.95 28.92 -12.89
CA GLU A 163 17.28 28.80 -13.52
C GLU A 163 18.17 30.03 -13.30
N GLU A 164 17.57 31.21 -13.20
CA GLU A 164 18.25 32.50 -13.10
C GLU A 164 17.61 33.36 -12.00
N PRO A 165 17.66 32.90 -10.74
CA PRO A 165 17.10 33.66 -9.63
C PRO A 165 17.97 34.88 -9.33
N PRO A 166 17.45 35.89 -8.60
CA PRO A 166 18.27 37.00 -8.11
C PRO A 166 19.52 36.51 -7.34
N PRO A 167 20.66 37.23 -7.37
CA PRO A 167 21.94 36.76 -6.83
C PRO A 167 21.91 36.33 -5.35
N GLU A 168 21.06 36.94 -4.54
CA GLU A 168 20.84 36.65 -3.12
C GLU A 168 19.88 35.47 -2.85
N VAL A 169 19.30 34.89 -3.90
CA VAL A 169 18.28 33.84 -3.77
C VAL A 169 18.89 32.45 -3.89
N SER A 170 18.82 31.70 -2.79
CA SER A 170 19.03 30.26 -2.77
C SER A 170 17.68 29.56 -2.58
N TRP A 171 17.32 28.66 -3.50
CA TRP A 171 16.01 28.01 -3.47
C TRP A 171 16.06 26.49 -3.38
N LEU A 172 15.04 25.92 -2.75
CA LEU A 172 14.73 24.49 -2.68
C LEU A 172 13.31 24.26 -3.21
N LEU A 173 13.16 23.35 -4.18
CA LEU A 173 11.88 22.89 -4.69
C LEU A 173 11.60 21.46 -4.20
N ILE A 174 10.56 21.29 -3.39
CA ILE A 174 10.05 20.01 -2.93
C ILE A 174 8.84 19.63 -3.76
N ILE A 175 8.92 18.47 -4.42
CA ILE A 175 7.84 17.89 -5.22
C ILE A 175 7.38 16.63 -4.50
N ASP A 176 6.33 16.76 -3.69
CA ASP A 176 5.83 15.66 -2.86
C ASP A 176 4.85 14.76 -3.64
N ARG A 177 4.88 13.45 -3.40
CA ARG A 177 3.93 12.48 -4.00
C ARG A 177 3.96 12.46 -5.55
N VAL A 178 5.15 12.47 -6.14
CA VAL A 178 5.30 12.31 -7.60
C VAL A 178 4.79 10.94 -8.04
N THR A 179 3.95 10.94 -9.08
CA THR A 179 3.40 9.72 -9.70
C THR A 179 3.96 9.52 -11.10
N LYS A 180 3.80 8.31 -11.64
CA LYS A 180 4.21 7.98 -13.02
C LYS A 180 3.60 8.92 -14.07
N ALA A 181 2.35 9.36 -13.87
CA ALA A 181 1.66 10.25 -14.80
C ALA A 181 2.31 11.65 -14.88
N SER A 182 2.97 12.09 -13.81
CA SER A 182 3.56 13.42 -13.70
C SER A 182 5.00 13.50 -14.25
N VAL A 183 5.67 12.36 -14.46
CA VAL A 183 7.10 12.29 -14.80
C VAL A 183 7.43 13.07 -16.08
N ASN A 184 6.72 12.81 -17.17
CA ASN A 184 7.01 13.44 -18.46
C ASN A 184 6.80 14.96 -18.40
N PHE A 185 5.76 15.40 -17.70
CA PHE A 185 5.49 16.81 -17.50
C PHE A 185 6.62 17.48 -16.68
N LEU A 186 7.00 16.88 -15.55
CA LEU A 186 8.06 17.40 -14.69
C LEU A 186 9.40 17.45 -15.42
N LYS A 187 9.79 16.39 -16.13
CA LYS A 187 11.05 16.38 -16.93
C LYS A 187 11.13 17.50 -17.96
N ALA A 188 9.99 17.91 -18.53
CA ALA A 188 9.95 18.94 -19.55
C ALA A 188 9.92 20.37 -18.97
N ASN A 189 9.53 20.56 -17.71
CA ASN A 189 9.26 21.88 -17.12
C ASN A 189 10.10 22.20 -15.87
N LEU A 190 10.89 21.26 -15.36
CA LEU A 190 11.83 21.53 -14.28
C LEU A 190 13.06 22.30 -14.79
N PRO A 191 13.67 23.14 -13.94
CA PRO A 191 14.89 23.88 -14.30
C PRO A 191 16.06 22.91 -14.51
N SER A 192 16.98 23.29 -15.39
CA SER A 192 18.20 22.52 -15.70
C SER A 192 19.43 22.90 -14.87
N LYS A 193 19.36 24.06 -14.19
CA LYS A 193 20.41 24.66 -13.36
C LYS A 193 19.79 25.43 -12.19
N GLY A 194 20.62 25.80 -11.20
CA GLY A 194 20.20 26.58 -10.04
C GLY A 194 19.50 25.75 -8.95
N GLY A 195 19.58 26.23 -7.70
CA GLY A 195 18.86 25.67 -6.56
C GLY A 195 18.99 24.16 -6.33
N ARG A 196 18.01 23.57 -5.65
CA ARG A 196 17.95 22.14 -5.30
C ARG A 196 16.54 21.57 -5.46
N ILE A 197 16.43 20.32 -5.90
CA ILE A 197 15.14 19.65 -6.08
C ILE A 197 15.10 18.38 -5.23
N LEU A 198 14.11 18.30 -4.34
CA LEU A 198 13.80 17.09 -3.55
C LEU A 198 12.47 16.51 -4.03
N ILE A 199 12.50 15.26 -4.48
CA ILE A 199 11.32 14.53 -4.94
C ILE A 199 10.96 13.47 -3.91
N THR A 200 9.67 13.34 -3.58
CA THR A 200 9.16 12.16 -2.86
C THR A 200 8.24 11.35 -3.76
N THR A 201 8.35 10.03 -3.72
CA THR A 201 7.46 9.13 -4.48
C THR A 201 7.29 7.78 -3.79
N GLN A 202 6.25 7.03 -4.13
CA GLN A 202 6.11 5.63 -3.71
C GLN A 202 6.88 4.67 -4.64
N SER A 203 7.14 5.08 -5.88
CA SER A 203 7.65 4.19 -6.91
C SER A 203 9.15 4.37 -7.14
N GLN A 204 9.92 3.30 -6.97
CA GLN A 204 11.35 3.27 -7.35
C GLN A 204 11.56 3.69 -8.81
N ASP A 205 10.80 3.12 -9.75
CA ASP A 205 10.91 3.47 -11.18
C ASP A 205 10.71 4.99 -11.44
N VAL A 206 9.87 5.64 -10.63
CA VAL A 206 9.59 7.09 -10.76
C VAL A 206 10.75 7.89 -10.22
N ALA A 207 11.36 7.46 -9.11
CA ALA A 207 12.56 8.09 -8.56
C ALA A 207 13.75 7.97 -9.53
N GLU A 208 14.00 6.77 -10.04
CA GLU A 208 15.08 6.50 -10.99
C GLU A 208 14.89 7.23 -12.33
N ALA A 209 13.63 7.49 -12.73
CA ALA A 209 13.35 8.20 -13.97
C ALA A 209 14.00 9.60 -14.02
N PHE A 210 14.21 10.27 -12.89
CA PHE A 210 14.83 11.60 -12.87
C PHE A 210 16.36 11.59 -13.03
N GLY A 211 16.98 10.41 -13.16
CA GLY A 211 18.41 10.27 -13.47
C GLY A 211 19.37 10.69 -12.35
N GLY A 212 18.83 11.03 -11.18
CA GLY A 212 19.59 11.44 -10.01
C GLY A 212 19.72 10.38 -8.93
N THR A 213 20.14 10.83 -7.76
CA THR A 213 20.25 9.97 -6.58
C THR A 213 18.85 9.55 -6.13
N ALA A 214 18.54 8.27 -6.24
CA ALA A 214 17.30 7.66 -5.76
C ALA A 214 17.61 6.82 -4.50
N VAL A 215 16.98 7.15 -3.38
CA VAL A 215 17.20 6.47 -2.09
C VAL A 215 15.89 5.95 -1.53
N GLU A 216 15.89 4.68 -1.15
CA GLU A 216 14.76 4.07 -0.45
C GLU A 216 14.72 4.51 1.01
N LEU A 217 13.58 5.03 1.44
CA LEU A 217 13.26 5.28 2.83
C LEU A 217 12.58 4.05 3.42
N GLY A 218 13.34 3.27 4.18
CA GLY A 218 12.83 2.09 4.89
C GLY A 218 12.13 2.40 6.21
N PRO A 219 11.72 1.37 6.98
CA PRO A 219 11.19 1.50 8.34
C PRO A 219 12.10 2.26 9.29
N LEU A 220 11.57 2.66 10.46
CA LEU A 220 12.40 3.23 11.52
C LEU A 220 13.32 2.18 12.12
N ALA A 221 14.45 2.62 12.67
CA ALA A 221 15.20 1.80 13.61
C ALA A 221 14.29 1.43 14.79
N VAL A 222 14.51 0.25 15.38
CA VAL A 222 13.65 -0.25 16.47
C VAL A 222 13.60 0.76 17.63
N ASP A 223 14.74 1.33 18.01
CA ASP A 223 14.81 2.31 19.11
C ASP A 223 14.04 3.61 18.81
N ASP A 224 14.09 4.08 17.57
CA ASP A 224 13.32 5.25 17.10
C ASP A 224 11.83 4.95 17.08
N ALA A 225 11.45 3.74 16.65
CA ALA A 225 10.06 3.28 16.65
C ALA A 225 9.51 3.17 18.10
N VAL A 226 10.30 2.65 19.02
CA VAL A 226 9.97 2.63 20.46
C VAL A 226 9.79 4.06 20.98
N GLY A 227 10.72 4.97 20.67
CA GLY A 227 10.63 6.37 21.05
C GLY A 227 9.39 7.08 20.49
N LEU A 228 9.06 6.82 19.21
CA LEU A 228 7.86 7.34 18.56
C LEU A 228 6.59 6.86 19.26
N LEU A 229 6.50 5.56 19.59
CA LEU A 229 5.32 5.02 20.26
C LEU A 229 5.12 5.64 21.65
N LEU A 230 6.16 5.63 22.48
CA LEU A 230 6.09 6.11 23.87
C LEU A 230 5.81 7.61 23.93
N SER A 231 6.49 8.40 23.09
CA SER A 231 6.24 9.85 23.01
C SER A 231 4.82 10.16 22.55
N THR A 232 4.30 9.40 21.56
CA THR A 232 2.92 9.56 21.09
C THR A 232 1.90 9.15 22.15
N ALA A 233 2.21 8.10 22.93
CA ALA A 233 1.37 7.64 24.04
C ALA A 233 1.36 8.61 25.24
N GLY A 234 2.33 9.53 25.34
CA GLY A 234 2.52 10.37 26.52
C GLY A 234 3.10 9.60 27.71
N VAL A 235 3.84 8.51 27.45
CA VAL A 235 4.43 7.65 28.47
C VAL A 235 5.93 7.94 28.59
N VAL A 236 6.43 7.96 29.83
CA VAL A 236 7.87 8.16 30.09
C VAL A 236 8.69 7.02 29.47
N SER A 237 9.75 7.38 28.75
CA SER A 237 10.66 6.43 28.12
C SER A 237 11.72 5.96 29.13
N ASP A 238 11.44 4.86 29.81
CA ASP A 238 12.34 4.17 30.73
C ASP A 238 12.58 2.71 30.28
N SER A 239 13.48 2.00 30.94
CA SER A 239 13.82 0.61 30.56
C SER A 239 12.61 -0.34 30.57
N LEU A 240 11.64 -0.13 31.46
CA LEU A 240 10.47 -1.00 31.58
C LEU A 240 9.47 -0.72 30.46
N SER A 241 9.15 0.56 30.21
CA SER A 241 8.21 0.95 29.16
C SER A 241 8.76 0.60 27.77
N ARG A 242 10.06 0.78 27.54
CA ARG A 242 10.74 0.37 26.31
C ARG A 242 10.65 -1.13 26.08
N ALA A 243 10.99 -1.95 27.07
CA ALA A 243 10.92 -3.40 26.97
C ALA A 243 9.49 -3.91 26.70
N ARG A 244 8.46 -3.24 27.24
CA ARG A 244 7.05 -3.59 26.99
C ARG A 244 6.62 -3.33 25.54
N VAL A 245 7.06 -2.24 24.92
CA VAL A 245 6.57 -1.85 23.59
C VAL A 245 7.43 -2.37 22.43
N GLU A 246 8.67 -2.76 22.70
CA GLU A 246 9.60 -3.28 21.68
C GLU A 246 9.02 -4.47 20.86
N PRO A 247 8.34 -5.47 21.45
CA PRO A 247 7.69 -6.53 20.68
C PRO A 247 6.56 -6.01 19.79
N ILE A 248 5.83 -4.99 20.25
CA ILE A 248 4.72 -4.37 19.52
C ILE A 248 5.25 -3.62 18.30
N VAL A 249 6.29 -2.82 18.46
CA VAL A 249 6.86 -2.06 17.32
C VAL A 249 7.45 -3.01 16.26
N ARG A 250 8.05 -4.13 16.68
CA ARG A 250 8.49 -5.19 15.75
C ARG A 250 7.34 -5.84 15.02
N HIS A 251 6.25 -6.16 15.74
CA HIS A 251 5.05 -6.73 15.12
C HIS A 251 4.43 -5.77 14.08
N LEU A 252 4.43 -4.47 14.38
CA LEU A 252 4.02 -3.40 13.46
C LEU A 252 5.09 -3.05 12.41
N SER A 253 6.11 -3.89 12.25
CA SER A 253 7.17 -3.77 11.24
C SER A 253 7.90 -2.42 11.27
N CYS A 254 7.94 -1.76 12.43
CA CYS A 254 8.55 -0.43 12.63
C CYS A 254 8.06 0.64 11.62
N GLN A 255 6.84 0.50 11.10
CA GLN A 255 6.27 1.47 10.16
C GLN A 255 5.74 2.71 10.89
N PRO A 256 6.26 3.93 10.62
CA PRO A 256 5.91 5.14 11.37
C PRO A 256 4.42 5.37 11.56
N ILE A 257 3.62 5.20 10.49
CA ILE A 257 2.17 5.40 10.56
C ILE A 257 1.49 4.44 11.53
N LEU A 258 1.86 3.15 11.51
CA LEU A 258 1.30 2.14 12.40
C LEU A 258 1.74 2.36 13.85
N ILE A 259 3.01 2.71 14.04
CA ILE A 259 3.55 3.04 15.36
C ILE A 259 2.85 4.26 15.95
N HIS A 260 2.66 5.31 15.15
CA HIS A 260 1.93 6.50 15.57
C HIS A 260 0.47 6.19 15.91
N GLN A 261 -0.22 5.37 15.11
CA GLN A 261 -1.59 4.93 15.43
C GLN A 261 -1.65 4.15 16.75
N ALA A 262 -0.72 3.23 16.99
CA ALA A 262 -0.65 2.49 18.24
C ALA A 262 -0.36 3.42 19.44
N GLY A 263 0.57 4.36 19.30
CA GLY A 263 0.84 5.36 20.34
C GLY A 263 -0.37 6.24 20.62
N ALA A 264 -1.08 6.69 19.59
CA ALA A 264 -2.29 7.50 19.75
C ALA A 264 -3.42 6.73 20.43
N TYR A 265 -3.59 5.44 20.10
CA TYR A 265 -4.53 4.57 20.80
C TYR A 265 -4.19 4.45 22.30
N ALA A 266 -2.91 4.22 22.63
CA ALA A 266 -2.47 4.18 24.02
C ALA A 266 -2.67 5.52 24.73
N HIS A 267 -2.50 6.63 24.02
CA HIS A 267 -2.77 7.97 24.56
C HIS A 267 -4.25 8.14 24.97
N GLU A 268 -5.20 7.73 24.12
CA GLU A 268 -6.62 7.73 24.47
C GLU A 268 -6.93 6.82 25.66
N ALA A 269 -6.18 5.73 25.79
CA ALA A 269 -6.21 4.84 26.93
C ALA A 269 -5.40 5.36 28.15
N LYS A 270 -5.05 6.64 28.19
CA LYS A 270 -4.32 7.30 29.30
C LYS A 270 -2.94 6.68 29.59
N GLY A 271 -2.26 6.20 28.55
CA GLY A 271 -0.92 5.62 28.64
C GLY A 271 -0.88 4.15 29.03
N ASP A 272 -2.03 3.45 29.05
CA ASP A 272 -2.07 2.01 29.33
C ASP A 272 -1.52 1.19 28.14
N LEU A 273 -0.27 0.76 28.27
CA LEU A 273 0.43 -0.03 27.27
C LEU A 273 -0.05 -1.49 27.22
N ASP A 274 -0.67 -2.01 28.28
CA ASP A 274 -1.12 -3.41 28.33
C ASP A 274 -2.33 -3.62 27.42
N LEU A 275 -3.12 -2.58 27.17
CA LEU A 275 -4.19 -2.59 26.18
C LEU A 275 -3.67 -2.78 24.74
N LEU A 276 -2.45 -2.31 24.43
CA LEU A 276 -1.85 -2.57 23.12
C LEU A 276 -1.54 -4.06 22.94
N LEU A 277 -1.09 -4.74 24.00
CA LEU A 277 -0.78 -6.18 23.98
C LEU A 277 -2.04 -7.04 23.87
N GLN A 278 -3.16 -6.55 24.39
CA GLN A 278 -4.46 -7.25 24.31
C GLN A 278 -5.15 -7.04 22.95
N LYS A 279 -4.77 -6.00 22.20
CA LYS A 279 -5.38 -5.71 20.90
C LYS A 279 -4.72 -6.48 19.78
N SER A 280 -5.53 -6.89 18.81
CA SER A 280 -5.01 -7.40 17.56
C SER A 280 -4.39 -6.25 16.76
N ALA A 281 -3.34 -6.55 16.02
CA ALA A 281 -2.73 -5.56 15.14
C ALA A 281 -3.72 -5.03 14.09
N TYR A 282 -4.70 -5.86 13.68
CA TYR A 282 -5.83 -5.44 12.87
C TYR A 282 -6.59 -4.26 13.50
N SER A 283 -6.96 -4.35 14.78
CA SER A 283 -7.66 -3.26 15.46
C SER A 283 -6.83 -1.96 15.49
N LEU A 284 -5.51 -2.06 15.67
CA LEU A 284 -4.63 -0.89 15.70
C LEU A 284 -4.51 -0.23 14.33
N VAL A 285 -4.42 -1.03 13.27
CA VAL A 285 -4.30 -0.53 11.89
C VAL A 285 -5.58 0.23 11.44
N HIS A 286 -6.73 -0.17 11.99
CA HIS A 286 -8.03 0.44 11.74
C HIS A 286 -8.37 1.61 12.67
N PHE A 287 -7.59 1.82 13.73
CA PHE A 287 -7.82 2.91 14.66
C PHE A 287 -7.66 4.26 13.96
N GLU A 288 -8.72 5.07 14.01
CA GLU A 288 -8.74 6.41 13.42
C GLU A 288 -8.13 7.39 14.41
N THR A 289 -7.06 8.02 13.96
CA THR A 289 -6.37 9.08 14.71
C THR A 289 -6.94 10.43 14.32
N SER A 290 -7.02 11.35 15.29
CA SER A 290 -7.29 12.77 15.05
C SER A 290 -6.07 13.42 14.38
N LEU A 291 -5.81 13.06 13.12
CA LEU A 291 -4.74 13.65 12.32
C LEU A 291 -5.26 14.92 11.66
N ASP A 292 -5.03 16.05 12.32
CA ASP A 292 -5.21 17.36 11.70
C ASP A 292 -4.15 17.50 10.58
N GLY A 293 -4.59 17.52 9.32
CA GLY A 293 -3.75 17.84 8.16
C GLY A 293 -3.32 16.66 7.26
N TYR A 294 -3.72 15.42 7.54
CA TYR A 294 -3.51 14.28 6.63
C TYR A 294 -4.79 13.88 5.88
N GLU A 295 -4.63 13.36 4.67
CA GLU A 295 -5.76 12.91 3.82
C GLU A 295 -6.52 11.72 4.45
N HIS A 296 -5.85 10.90 5.25
CA HIS A 296 -6.41 9.69 5.84
C HIS A 296 -6.07 9.58 7.33
N GLN A 297 -7.08 9.24 8.14
CA GLN A 297 -6.99 9.15 9.60
C GLN A 297 -6.45 7.80 10.10
N SER A 298 -6.29 6.81 9.22
CA SER A 298 -5.76 5.49 9.56
C SER A 298 -4.98 4.85 8.40
N PHE A 299 -4.04 3.95 8.71
CA PHE A 299 -3.38 3.14 7.67
C PHE A 299 -4.38 2.31 6.88
N ALA A 300 -5.37 1.71 7.55
CA ALA A 300 -6.47 1.03 6.86
C ALA A 300 -7.16 1.97 5.86
N GLY A 301 -7.62 3.15 6.30
CA GLY A 301 -8.27 4.13 5.43
C GLY A 301 -7.43 4.50 4.21
N MET A 302 -6.12 4.69 4.40
CA MET A 302 -5.17 4.95 3.31
C MET A 302 -5.12 3.80 2.29
N ILE A 303 -4.92 2.55 2.75
CA ILE A 303 -4.86 1.39 1.85
C ILE A 303 -6.19 1.17 1.13
N LYS A 304 -7.33 1.33 1.83
CA LYS A 304 -8.67 1.24 1.22
C LYS A 304 -8.86 2.29 0.12
N SER A 305 -8.46 3.53 0.36
CA SER A 305 -8.53 4.60 -0.65
C SER A 305 -7.64 4.30 -1.87
N GLN A 306 -6.42 3.81 -1.65
CA GLN A 306 -5.52 3.39 -2.73
C GLN A 306 -6.13 2.25 -3.55
N PHE A 307 -6.72 1.26 -2.88
CA PHE A 307 -7.38 0.14 -3.53
C PHE A 307 -8.59 0.57 -4.36
N GLU A 308 -9.43 1.47 -3.86
CA GLU A 308 -10.57 1.99 -4.63
C GLU A 308 -10.13 2.81 -5.84
N ARG A 309 -9.08 3.65 -5.71
CA ARG A 309 -8.49 4.35 -6.85
C ARG A 309 -7.91 3.39 -7.88
N LEU A 310 -7.21 2.34 -7.42
CA LEU A 310 -6.70 1.27 -8.28
C LEU A 310 -7.83 0.55 -9.01
N ARG A 311 -8.92 0.23 -8.30
CA ARG A 311 -10.08 -0.45 -8.87
C ARG A 311 -10.78 0.37 -9.95
N GLN A 312 -10.88 1.69 -9.75
CA GLN A 312 -11.46 2.61 -10.73
C GLN A 312 -10.60 2.75 -11.99
N LYS A 313 -9.27 2.81 -11.85
CA LYS A 313 -8.35 3.05 -12.99
C LYS A 313 -7.85 1.77 -13.67
N HIS A 314 -7.64 0.71 -12.90
CA HIS A 314 -7.02 -0.54 -13.29
C HIS A 314 -7.73 -1.74 -12.62
N PRO A 315 -8.98 -2.05 -13.00
CA PRO A 315 -9.80 -3.06 -12.34
C PRO A 315 -9.13 -4.44 -12.27
N HIS A 316 -8.51 -4.91 -13.34
CA HIS A 316 -7.81 -6.20 -13.33
C HIS A 316 -6.59 -6.25 -12.39
N ALA A 317 -5.93 -5.11 -12.12
CA ALA A 317 -4.85 -5.06 -11.13
C ALA A 317 -5.42 -5.13 -9.70
N ALA A 318 -6.58 -4.52 -9.45
CA ALA A 318 -7.29 -4.65 -8.18
C ALA A 318 -7.78 -6.08 -7.96
N ASP A 319 -8.33 -6.73 -8.98
CA ASP A 319 -8.72 -8.15 -8.95
C ASP A 319 -7.51 -9.05 -8.64
N LEU A 320 -6.36 -8.76 -9.26
CA LEU A 320 -5.11 -9.48 -8.99
C LEU A 320 -4.71 -9.32 -7.53
N LEU A 321 -4.70 -8.10 -6.99
CA LEU A 321 -4.36 -7.86 -5.59
C LEU A 321 -5.31 -8.60 -4.64
N LYS A 322 -6.60 -8.70 -4.99
CA LYS A 322 -7.59 -9.48 -4.25
C LYS A 322 -7.27 -10.97 -4.25
N VAL A 323 -6.96 -11.56 -5.39
CA VAL A 323 -6.49 -12.96 -5.47
C VAL A 323 -5.23 -13.16 -4.64
N LEU A 324 -4.23 -12.29 -4.80
CA LEU A 324 -2.96 -12.40 -4.08
C LEU A 324 -3.15 -12.29 -2.56
N SER A 325 -4.15 -11.54 -2.09
CA SER A 325 -4.43 -11.36 -0.66
C SER A 325 -4.80 -12.66 0.08
N HIS A 326 -5.19 -13.71 -0.66
CA HIS A 326 -5.50 -15.02 -0.11
C HIS A 326 -4.28 -15.93 0.07
N PHE A 327 -3.19 -15.66 -0.64
CA PHE A 327 -1.94 -16.41 -0.53
C PHE A 327 -1.08 -15.94 0.64
N ASP A 328 -0.09 -16.77 1.00
CA ASP A 328 0.96 -16.35 1.92
C ASP A 328 1.72 -15.12 1.39
N PRO A 329 1.86 -14.04 2.19
CA PRO A 329 2.39 -12.76 1.74
C PRO A 329 3.91 -12.71 1.58
N ALA A 330 4.66 -13.70 2.11
CA ALA A 330 6.11 -13.62 2.19
C ALA A 330 6.83 -13.99 0.89
N GLY A 331 6.14 -14.60 -0.07
CA GLY A 331 6.72 -14.92 -1.37
C GLY A 331 5.81 -15.77 -2.25
N ILE A 332 5.00 -15.12 -3.08
CA ILE A 332 4.12 -15.74 -4.08
C ILE A 332 4.89 -15.90 -5.39
N PRO A 333 5.17 -17.12 -5.87
CA PRO A 333 5.93 -17.31 -7.11
C PRO A 333 5.15 -16.79 -8.31
N LEU A 334 5.78 -15.95 -9.13
CA LEU A 334 5.15 -15.43 -10.35
C LEU A 334 4.78 -16.56 -11.33
N SER A 335 5.62 -17.60 -11.40
CA SER A 335 5.37 -18.80 -12.21
C SER A 335 4.12 -19.56 -11.78
N MET A 336 3.77 -19.55 -10.48
CA MET A 336 2.56 -20.18 -9.97
C MET A 336 1.31 -19.51 -10.54
N LEU A 337 1.32 -18.18 -10.64
CA LEU A 337 0.19 -17.40 -11.13
C LEU A 337 -0.05 -17.65 -12.62
N VAL A 338 1.01 -17.60 -13.43
CA VAL A 338 0.93 -17.81 -14.89
C VAL A 338 0.49 -19.24 -15.20
N ALA A 339 1.22 -20.24 -14.70
CA ALA A 339 0.93 -21.66 -14.93
C ALA A 339 -0.47 -22.05 -14.41
N GLY A 340 -0.83 -21.54 -13.24
CA GLY A 340 -2.13 -21.76 -12.64
C GLY A 340 -3.27 -21.15 -13.46
N ALA A 341 -3.09 -19.93 -13.95
CA ALA A 341 -4.09 -19.25 -14.76
C ALA A 341 -4.33 -19.93 -16.11
N GLU A 342 -3.25 -20.32 -16.80
CA GLU A 342 -3.33 -21.01 -18.09
C GLU A 342 -4.14 -22.31 -17.98
N SER A 343 -3.82 -23.13 -16.97
CA SER A 343 -4.52 -24.38 -16.74
C SER A 343 -5.97 -24.16 -16.30
N ALA A 344 -6.22 -23.21 -15.39
CA ALA A 344 -7.59 -22.87 -14.96
C ALA A 344 -8.45 -22.42 -16.15
N ARG A 345 -7.88 -21.63 -17.08
CA ARG A 345 -8.56 -21.17 -18.29
C ARG A 345 -8.89 -22.32 -19.23
N THR A 346 -7.95 -23.24 -19.51
CA THR A 346 -8.22 -24.40 -20.39
C THR A 346 -9.38 -25.26 -19.86
N ILE A 347 -9.49 -25.39 -18.55
CA ILE A 347 -10.57 -26.16 -17.92
C ILE A 347 -11.92 -25.45 -18.04
N LEU A 348 -11.91 -24.12 -17.91
CA LEU A 348 -13.06 -23.24 -18.12
C LEU A 348 -13.62 -23.30 -19.55
N GLU A 349 -12.75 -23.44 -20.54
CA GLU A 349 -13.11 -23.49 -21.96
C GLU A 349 -13.58 -24.87 -22.44
N GLY A 350 -13.73 -25.83 -21.52
CA GLY A 350 -14.17 -27.19 -21.84
C GLY A 350 -13.08 -28.06 -22.46
N GLY A 351 -11.81 -27.63 -22.39
CA GLY A 351 -10.67 -28.43 -22.81
C GLY A 351 -10.53 -29.70 -21.97
N ARG A 352 -10.33 -30.85 -22.63
CA ARG A 352 -9.92 -32.09 -21.95
C ARG A 352 -8.48 -31.92 -21.48
N THR A 353 -8.29 -31.63 -20.20
CA THR A 353 -6.99 -31.84 -19.54
C THR A 353 -6.81 -33.33 -19.28
N LYS A 354 -5.55 -33.82 -19.25
CA LYS A 354 -5.23 -35.25 -19.03
C LYS A 354 -5.63 -35.79 -17.63
N PHE A 355 -6.31 -34.99 -16.81
CA PHE A 355 -6.57 -35.29 -15.41
C PHE A 355 -8.08 -35.27 -15.10
N HIS A 356 -8.61 -36.45 -14.75
CA HIS A 356 -10.01 -36.65 -14.37
C HIS A 356 -10.44 -35.88 -13.10
N SER A 357 -9.50 -35.37 -12.29
CA SER A 357 -9.76 -34.54 -11.11
C SER A 357 -10.25 -33.12 -11.45
N LEU A 358 -10.16 -32.69 -12.71
CA LEU A 358 -10.46 -31.33 -13.16
C LEU A 358 -11.87 -31.14 -13.75
N ALA A 359 -12.63 -32.23 -13.96
CA ALA A 359 -14.07 -32.16 -14.27
C ALA A 359 -14.87 -31.40 -13.20
N PHE A 360 -14.31 -31.33 -11.98
CA PHE A 360 -14.87 -30.59 -10.86
C PHE A 360 -14.83 -29.07 -11.05
N ILE A 361 -13.76 -28.50 -11.64
CA ILE A 361 -13.61 -27.05 -11.89
C ILE A 361 -14.65 -26.57 -12.91
N ALA A 362 -14.86 -27.33 -13.99
CA ALA A 362 -15.88 -27.05 -15.00
C ALA A 362 -17.32 -27.13 -14.43
N ALA A 363 -17.57 -27.96 -13.40
CA ALA A 363 -18.85 -28.01 -12.70
C ALA A 363 -19.07 -26.80 -11.76
N MET A 364 -18.02 -26.24 -11.15
CA MET A 364 -18.11 -25.05 -10.26
C MET A 364 -18.51 -23.79 -11.02
N HIS A 365 -18.11 -23.71 -12.28
CA HIS A 365 -18.46 -22.60 -13.14
C HIS A 365 -19.91 -22.66 -13.65
N ARG A 366 -20.62 -23.78 -13.47
CA ARG A 366 -22.05 -23.83 -13.79
C ARG A 366 -22.95 -23.21 -12.71
N GLU A 367 -22.43 -22.96 -11.51
CA GLU A 367 -23.23 -22.52 -10.35
C GLU A 367 -22.92 -21.10 -9.84
N SER A 368 -21.91 -20.44 -10.43
CA SER A 368 -21.68 -19.00 -10.21
C SER A 368 -22.61 -18.17 -11.09
N THR A 369 -22.98 -16.97 -10.66
CA THR A 369 -23.77 -16.06 -11.50
C THR A 369 -23.05 -15.82 -12.84
N SER A 370 -23.80 -15.59 -13.92
CA SER A 370 -23.24 -15.33 -15.25
C SER A 370 -22.18 -14.23 -15.24
N ASP A 371 -22.36 -13.21 -14.39
CA ASP A 371 -21.41 -12.12 -14.19
C ASP A 371 -20.13 -12.58 -13.49
N GLY A 372 -20.21 -13.39 -12.42
CA GLY A 372 -19.03 -13.91 -11.72
C GLY A 372 -18.16 -14.80 -12.61
N LEU A 373 -18.78 -15.56 -13.51
CA LEU A 373 -18.06 -16.35 -14.52
C LEU A 373 -17.33 -15.48 -15.51
N ARG A 374 -18.03 -14.47 -16.03
CA ARG A 374 -17.48 -13.55 -17.02
C ARG A 374 -16.28 -12.81 -16.43
N THR A 375 -16.39 -12.32 -15.20
CA THR A 375 -15.28 -11.67 -14.47
C THR A 375 -14.10 -12.61 -14.25
N SER A 376 -14.36 -13.87 -13.87
CA SER A 376 -13.28 -14.85 -13.65
C SER A 376 -12.52 -15.17 -14.95
N ARG A 377 -13.24 -15.31 -16.07
CA ARG A 377 -12.64 -15.60 -17.37
C ARG A 377 -11.79 -14.44 -17.91
N THR A 378 -12.33 -13.23 -17.89
CA THR A 378 -11.58 -12.04 -18.37
C THR A 378 -10.35 -11.78 -17.50
N PHE A 379 -10.46 -11.98 -16.19
CA PHE A 379 -9.31 -11.90 -15.29
C PHE A 379 -8.25 -12.97 -15.60
N LEU A 380 -8.63 -14.24 -15.75
CA LEU A 380 -7.70 -15.31 -16.07
C LEU A 380 -6.98 -15.05 -17.39
N GLU A 381 -7.70 -14.59 -18.42
CA GLU A 381 -7.11 -14.17 -19.70
C GLU A 381 -6.07 -13.06 -19.51
N ALA A 382 -6.32 -12.10 -18.60
CA ALA A 382 -5.39 -11.02 -18.30
C ALA A 382 -4.10 -11.51 -17.60
N ILE A 383 -4.14 -12.59 -16.82
CA ILE A 383 -2.97 -13.09 -16.07
C ILE A 383 -2.27 -14.30 -16.71
N CYS A 384 -2.82 -14.89 -17.78
CA CYS A 384 -2.16 -15.99 -18.53
C CYS A 384 -0.88 -15.55 -19.27
N SER A 385 -0.80 -14.29 -19.71
CA SER A 385 0.40 -13.76 -20.36
C SER A 385 1.36 -13.18 -19.32
N GLU A 386 2.63 -13.59 -19.36
CA GLU A 386 3.63 -13.06 -18.43
C GLU A 386 3.79 -11.54 -18.57
N ASP A 387 3.70 -10.99 -19.79
CA ASP A 387 3.80 -9.55 -20.04
C ASP A 387 2.58 -8.80 -19.49
N ASN A 388 1.38 -9.36 -19.65
CA ASN A 388 0.18 -8.75 -19.06
C ASN A 388 0.23 -8.81 -17.53
N LEU A 389 0.64 -9.95 -16.95
CA LEU A 389 0.82 -10.08 -15.50
C LEU A 389 1.86 -9.07 -14.99
N ARG A 390 3.00 -8.91 -15.68
CA ARG A 390 4.01 -7.89 -15.34
C ARG A 390 3.45 -6.47 -15.40
N ASN A 391 2.61 -6.15 -16.38
CA ASN A 391 1.94 -4.86 -16.45
C ASN A 391 1.00 -4.61 -15.27
N LEU A 392 0.19 -5.62 -14.89
CA LEU A 392 -0.69 -5.55 -13.72
C LEU A 392 0.10 -5.40 -12.42
N LEU A 393 1.14 -6.21 -12.23
CA LEU A 393 2.04 -6.12 -11.08
C LEU A 393 2.77 -4.78 -11.03
N GLY A 394 3.10 -4.20 -12.19
CA GLY A 394 3.65 -2.85 -12.30
C GLY A 394 2.72 -1.80 -11.69
N GLN A 395 1.40 -1.88 -11.94
CA GLN A 395 0.42 -0.97 -11.32
C GLN A 395 0.41 -1.11 -9.79
N LEU A 396 0.48 -2.33 -9.27
CA LEU A 396 0.53 -2.59 -7.83
C LEU A 396 1.83 -2.09 -7.19
N ARG A 397 2.96 -2.27 -7.88
CA ARG A 397 4.29 -1.83 -7.43
C ARG A 397 4.40 -0.31 -7.38
N HIS A 398 3.83 0.40 -8.35
CA HIS A 398 3.85 1.87 -8.37
C HIS A 398 3.09 2.51 -7.18
N LEU A 399 2.17 1.77 -6.56
CA LEU A 399 1.44 2.17 -5.35
C LEU A 399 2.05 1.59 -4.06
N SER A 400 3.22 0.93 -4.15
CA SER A 400 3.85 0.20 -3.04
C SER A 400 2.92 -0.81 -2.35
N LEU A 401 1.97 -1.40 -3.07
CA LEU A 401 1.06 -2.41 -2.52
C LEU A 401 1.71 -3.80 -2.49
N ILE A 402 2.71 -4.01 -3.37
CA ILE A 402 3.51 -5.24 -3.46
C ILE A 402 4.97 -4.90 -3.72
N HIS A 403 5.85 -5.85 -3.41
CA HIS A 403 7.25 -5.87 -3.80
C HIS A 403 7.54 -7.10 -4.67
N ILE A 404 8.52 -7.01 -5.56
CA ILE A 404 8.93 -8.13 -6.43
C ILE A 404 10.42 -8.36 -6.25
N ASP A 405 10.77 -9.51 -5.71
CA ASP A 405 12.14 -9.91 -5.45
C ASP A 405 12.63 -10.95 -6.46
N LEU A 406 13.89 -10.85 -6.85
CA LEU A 406 14.58 -11.89 -7.61
C LEU A 406 15.29 -12.82 -6.65
N VAL A 407 14.75 -14.02 -6.47
CA VAL A 407 15.33 -15.06 -5.61
C VAL A 407 16.10 -16.06 -6.48
N HIS A 408 17.27 -16.47 -6.01
CA HIS A 408 18.07 -17.50 -6.68
C HIS A 408 17.44 -18.88 -6.42
N ALA A 409 17.05 -19.61 -7.47
CA ALA A 409 16.66 -21.00 -7.30
C ALA A 409 17.90 -21.82 -6.87
N PRO A 410 17.77 -22.75 -5.90
CA PRO A 410 18.86 -23.67 -5.60
C PRO A 410 19.18 -24.50 -6.85
N SER A 411 20.42 -24.38 -7.34
CA SER A 411 20.90 -25.20 -8.45
C SER A 411 21.00 -26.66 -7.98
N HIS A 412 20.14 -27.52 -8.49
CA HIS A 412 20.31 -28.96 -8.32
C HIS A 412 21.51 -29.42 -9.14
N THR A 413 22.65 -29.64 -8.50
CA THR A 413 23.74 -30.45 -9.06
C THR A 413 23.26 -31.90 -9.10
N SER A 414 22.71 -32.33 -10.24
CA SER A 414 22.62 -33.75 -10.52
C SER A 414 24.05 -34.27 -10.71
N THR A 415 24.57 -34.99 -9.72
CA THR A 415 25.75 -35.85 -9.89
C THR A 415 25.35 -36.98 -10.85
N SER A 416 25.44 -36.73 -12.16
CA SER A 416 25.56 -37.80 -13.15
C SER A 416 27.06 -38.04 -13.36
N THR A 417 27.54 -39.17 -12.87
CA THR A 417 28.79 -39.77 -13.32
C THR A 417 28.69 -40.02 -14.83
N GLY A 418 29.40 -39.22 -15.63
CA GLY A 418 29.44 -39.38 -17.08
C GLY A 418 30.19 -38.22 -17.74
N VAL A 419 31.32 -38.55 -18.35
CA VAL A 419 32.27 -37.62 -19.00
C VAL A 419 31.62 -36.89 -20.19
N GLY A 420 31.78 -35.57 -20.26
CA GLY A 420 31.62 -34.79 -21.49
C GLY A 420 30.80 -33.50 -21.36
N HIS A 421 31.47 -32.36 -21.57
CA HIS A 421 30.98 -30.97 -21.65
C HIS A 421 30.46 -30.31 -20.36
N LYS A 422 31.32 -29.47 -19.75
CA LYS A 422 30.96 -28.43 -18.78
C LYS A 422 30.16 -27.32 -19.49
N GLU A 423 28.84 -27.48 -19.59
CA GLU A 423 27.97 -26.30 -19.63
C GLU A 423 27.78 -25.78 -18.20
N SER A 424 28.09 -24.51 -17.98
CA SER A 424 27.80 -23.82 -16.72
C SER A 424 26.30 -23.93 -16.40
N PRO A 425 25.89 -24.27 -15.17
CA PRO A 425 24.48 -24.40 -14.82
C PRO A 425 23.78 -23.06 -15.04
N LYS A 426 22.77 -23.04 -15.93
CA LYS A 426 21.92 -21.86 -16.17
C LYS A 426 21.24 -21.49 -14.84
N ARG A 427 21.67 -20.37 -14.24
CA ARG A 427 21.07 -19.81 -13.03
C ARG A 427 19.63 -19.41 -13.35
N THR A 428 18.65 -20.14 -12.83
CA THR A 428 17.24 -19.78 -12.93
C THR A 428 16.86 -18.86 -11.76
N HIS A 429 16.57 -17.60 -12.06
CA HIS A 429 16.02 -16.67 -11.07
C HIS A 429 14.50 -16.85 -11.00
N VAL A 430 13.97 -16.95 -9.78
CA VAL A 430 12.52 -17.02 -9.53
C VAL A 430 12.07 -15.66 -9.01
N ARG A 431 11.06 -15.08 -9.66
CA ARG A 431 10.43 -13.85 -9.21
C ARG A 431 9.40 -14.17 -8.14
N MET A 432 9.57 -13.59 -6.95
CA MET A 432 8.67 -13.76 -5.82
C MET A 432 7.97 -12.44 -5.54
N ILE A 433 6.65 -12.48 -5.46
CA ILE A 433 5.84 -11.34 -5.08
C ILE A 433 5.68 -11.34 -3.56
N ARG A 434 5.99 -10.22 -2.91
CA ARG A 434 5.74 -10.02 -1.48
C ARG A 434 4.65 -8.98 -1.28
N ILE A 435 3.83 -9.19 -0.26
CA ILE A 435 2.78 -8.26 0.14
C ILE A 435 3.01 -7.91 1.61
N ASN A 436 2.91 -6.63 1.96
CA ASN A 436 2.88 -6.28 3.37
C ASN A 436 1.67 -6.96 4.03
N HIS A 437 1.87 -7.67 5.14
CA HIS A 437 0.81 -8.48 5.74
C HIS A 437 -0.41 -7.66 6.21
N PHE A 438 -0.21 -6.40 6.62
CA PHE A 438 -1.32 -5.48 6.91
C PHE A 438 -2.10 -5.09 5.65
N VAL A 439 -1.38 -4.77 4.56
CA VAL A 439 -2.01 -4.53 3.25
C VAL A 439 -2.80 -5.75 2.81
N ARG A 440 -2.20 -6.95 2.89
CA ARG A 440 -2.88 -8.22 2.59
C ARG A 440 -4.18 -8.34 3.38
N ASP A 441 -4.15 -8.14 4.69
CA ASP A 441 -5.31 -8.33 5.56
C ASP A 441 -6.41 -7.29 5.31
N ILE A 442 -6.05 -6.01 5.15
CA ILE A 442 -6.99 -4.93 4.79
C ILE A 442 -7.65 -5.21 3.44
N ILE A 443 -6.85 -5.55 2.42
CA ILE A 443 -7.38 -5.84 1.09
C ILE A 443 -8.26 -7.07 1.14
N ARG A 444 -7.84 -8.13 1.83
CA ARG A 444 -8.62 -9.38 1.93
C ARG A 444 -10.01 -9.13 2.52
N GLU A 445 -10.13 -8.26 3.51
CA GLU A 445 -11.41 -7.94 4.17
C GLU A 445 -12.21 -6.79 3.50
N HIS A 446 -11.63 -6.11 2.51
CA HIS A 446 -12.31 -5.03 1.83
C HIS A 446 -13.56 -5.52 1.08
N PRO A 447 -14.77 -5.00 1.34
CA PRO A 447 -15.96 -5.47 0.63
C PRO A 447 -15.85 -5.18 -0.87
N SER A 448 -16.03 -6.21 -1.70
CA SER A 448 -16.15 -6.05 -3.15
C SER A 448 -17.61 -5.83 -3.55
N GLN A 449 -17.88 -4.77 -4.32
CA GLN A 449 -19.23 -4.43 -4.79
C GLN A 449 -19.73 -5.35 -5.93
N THR A 450 -18.82 -5.98 -6.68
CA THR A 450 -19.10 -6.68 -7.94
C THR A 450 -19.15 -8.20 -7.84
N ALA A 451 -18.49 -8.78 -6.85
CA ALA A 451 -18.45 -10.22 -6.60
C ALA A 451 -18.35 -10.47 -5.09
N SER A 452 -18.83 -11.60 -4.58
CA SER A 452 -18.54 -11.98 -3.19
C SER A 452 -17.06 -12.34 -3.06
N ASP A 453 -16.41 -12.05 -1.92
CA ASP A 453 -15.01 -12.47 -1.65
C ASP A 453 -14.77 -13.98 -1.85
N ALA A 454 -15.83 -14.80 -1.78
CA ALA A 454 -15.80 -16.22 -2.11
C ALA A 454 -15.36 -16.52 -3.55
N VAL A 455 -15.59 -15.61 -4.49
CA VAL A 455 -15.15 -15.73 -5.90
C VAL A 455 -13.63 -15.62 -5.99
N TRP A 456 -13.05 -14.57 -5.38
CA TRP A 456 -11.59 -14.36 -5.36
C TRP A 456 -10.85 -15.46 -4.61
N PHE A 457 -11.42 -15.91 -3.49
CA PHE A 457 -10.89 -17.07 -2.76
C PHE A 457 -10.91 -18.34 -3.61
N SER A 458 -12.02 -18.62 -4.29
CA SER A 458 -12.13 -19.79 -5.18
C SER A 458 -11.11 -19.72 -6.30
N LEU A 459 -10.93 -18.54 -6.89
CA LEU A 459 -9.97 -18.32 -7.96
C LEU A 459 -8.52 -18.51 -7.49
N ALA A 460 -8.18 -18.07 -6.28
CA ALA A 460 -6.88 -18.33 -5.67
C ALA A 460 -6.63 -19.84 -5.47
N VAL A 461 -7.64 -20.58 -5.01
CA VAL A 461 -7.59 -22.05 -4.89
C VAL A 461 -7.39 -22.69 -6.27
N ASP A 462 -8.13 -22.25 -7.28
CA ASP A 462 -8.07 -22.81 -8.63
C ASP A 462 -6.71 -22.57 -9.29
N ILE A 463 -6.15 -21.36 -9.15
CA ILE A 463 -4.79 -21.03 -9.62
C ILE A 463 -3.75 -21.93 -8.94
N LEU A 464 -3.81 -22.07 -7.62
CA LEU A 464 -2.84 -22.89 -6.88
C LEU A 464 -2.91 -24.38 -7.26
N ILE A 465 -4.12 -24.96 -7.29
CA ILE A 465 -4.32 -26.38 -7.65
C ILE A 465 -3.93 -26.61 -9.11
N SER A 466 -4.25 -25.67 -9.99
CA SER A 466 -3.90 -25.76 -11.42
C SER A 466 -2.38 -25.69 -11.63
N ALA A 467 -1.69 -24.75 -11.00
CA ALA A 467 -0.24 -24.63 -11.06
C ALA A 467 0.45 -25.88 -10.51
N TYR A 468 -0.11 -26.42 -9.42
CA TYR A 468 0.33 -27.67 -8.84
C TYR A 468 0.20 -28.84 -9.84
N SER A 469 -0.94 -28.98 -10.52
CA SER A 469 -1.20 -30.08 -11.46
C SER A 469 -0.25 -30.12 -12.66
N GLN A 470 0.46 -29.03 -12.94
CA GLN A 470 1.48 -29.01 -13.98
C GLN A 470 2.87 -29.47 -13.48
N SER A 471 3.10 -29.53 -12.16
CA SER A 471 4.42 -29.71 -11.54
C SER A 471 4.70 -31.15 -11.07
N HIS A 472 3.98 -32.14 -11.60
CA HIS A 472 3.80 -33.51 -11.05
C HIS A 472 5.04 -34.39 -10.81
N HIS A 473 6.26 -33.98 -11.18
CA HIS A 473 7.38 -34.93 -11.26
C HIS A 473 8.44 -34.83 -10.15
N ARG A 474 8.36 -33.89 -9.20
CA ARG A 474 9.36 -33.79 -8.11
C ARG A 474 8.77 -33.28 -6.80
N CYS A 475 8.78 -34.10 -5.74
CA CYS A 475 8.29 -33.73 -4.40
C CYS A 475 8.99 -32.48 -3.83
N CYS A 476 10.25 -32.25 -4.18
CA CYS A 476 11.02 -31.05 -3.82
C CYS A 476 10.57 -29.75 -4.52
N GLN A 477 9.76 -29.81 -5.58
CA GLN A 477 9.16 -28.62 -6.22
C GLN A 477 7.92 -28.09 -5.46
N TRP A 478 7.51 -28.74 -4.37
CA TRP A 478 6.29 -28.41 -3.62
C TRP A 478 6.51 -27.46 -2.44
N CYS A 479 7.74 -27.39 -1.91
CA CYS A 479 8.09 -26.51 -0.80
C CYS A 479 7.65 -25.05 -1.01
N PRO A 480 7.72 -24.47 -2.23
CA PRO A 480 7.25 -23.11 -2.47
C PRO A 480 5.73 -22.91 -2.33
N TYR A 481 4.91 -23.95 -2.45
CA TYR A 481 3.44 -23.84 -2.44
C TYR A 481 2.80 -24.08 -1.08
N ALA A 482 3.49 -24.78 -0.16
CA ALA A 482 2.96 -25.14 1.14
C ALA A 482 2.49 -23.94 1.99
N PRO A 483 3.22 -22.80 2.07
CA PRO A 483 2.75 -21.63 2.81
C PRO A 483 1.41 -21.09 2.28
N HIS A 484 1.23 -21.10 0.96
CA HIS A 484 -0.01 -20.64 0.33
C HIS A 484 -1.19 -21.55 0.63
N ILE A 485 -0.98 -22.88 0.68
CA ILE A 485 -2.01 -23.83 1.11
C ILE A 485 -2.41 -23.52 2.56
N HIS A 486 -1.44 -23.35 3.46
CA HIS A 486 -1.70 -23.02 4.86
C HIS A 486 -2.50 -21.71 5.00
N SER A 487 -2.13 -20.67 4.23
CA SER A 487 -2.86 -19.40 4.20
C SER A 487 -4.33 -19.56 3.78
N LEU A 488 -4.59 -20.30 2.68
CA LEU A 488 -5.94 -20.55 2.18
C LEU A 488 -6.79 -21.35 3.18
N VAL A 489 -6.18 -22.37 3.77
CA VAL A 489 -6.80 -23.24 4.78
C VAL A 489 -7.18 -22.45 6.04
N LYS A 490 -6.25 -21.63 6.56
CA LYS A 490 -6.50 -20.74 7.72
C LYS A 490 -7.62 -19.75 7.44
N TRP A 491 -7.71 -19.21 6.23
CA TRP A 491 -8.77 -18.28 5.89
C TRP A 491 -10.15 -18.93 5.85
N ALA A 492 -10.21 -20.15 5.33
CA ALA A 492 -11.46 -20.85 5.18
C ALA A 492 -12.09 -21.24 6.54
N SER A 493 -11.29 -21.44 7.59
CA SER A 493 -11.80 -21.63 8.95
C SER A 493 -12.37 -20.33 9.54
N VAL A 494 -11.71 -19.19 9.33
CA VAL A 494 -12.17 -17.86 9.80
C VAL A 494 -13.51 -17.46 9.18
N GLN A 495 -13.68 -17.64 7.87
CA GLN A 495 -14.94 -17.35 7.19
C GLN A 495 -16.10 -18.24 7.67
N HIS A 496 -15.82 -19.47 8.11
CA HIS A 496 -16.83 -20.35 8.68
C HIS A 496 -17.38 -19.85 10.02
N ALA A 497 -16.53 -19.19 10.82
CA ALA A 497 -16.91 -18.64 12.12
C ALA A 497 -17.80 -17.39 12.00
N HIS A 498 -17.60 -16.56 10.97
CA HIS A 498 -18.30 -15.26 10.84
C HIS A 498 -19.59 -15.30 10.00
N HIS A 499 -19.79 -16.28 9.12
CA HIS A 499 -20.95 -16.31 8.23
C HIS A 499 -21.72 -17.65 8.29
N THR A 500 -22.82 -17.66 9.04
CA THR A 500 -23.80 -18.76 9.06
C THR A 500 -24.65 -18.87 7.78
N HIS A 501 -24.70 -17.84 6.94
CA HIS A 501 -25.61 -17.78 5.76
C HIS A 501 -24.95 -17.83 4.37
N ARG A 502 -23.64 -17.62 4.20
CA ARG A 502 -22.94 -17.70 2.89
C ARG A 502 -22.08 -18.97 2.77
N ARG A 503 -22.72 -20.12 3.00
CA ARG A 503 -22.03 -21.39 3.26
C ARG A 503 -21.61 -22.20 2.03
N PHE A 504 -22.12 -21.91 0.83
CA PHE A 504 -22.03 -22.87 -0.29
C PHE A 504 -20.64 -22.91 -0.96
N GLY A 505 -20.12 -21.76 -1.45
CA GLY A 505 -18.84 -21.71 -2.16
C GLY A 505 -17.63 -22.07 -1.28
N LEU A 506 -17.61 -21.60 -0.04
CA LEU A 506 -16.50 -21.83 0.90
C LEU A 506 -16.41 -23.29 1.38
N ARG A 507 -17.54 -23.91 1.76
CA ARG A 507 -17.56 -25.34 2.14
C ARG A 507 -17.09 -26.22 0.99
N HIS A 508 -17.42 -25.84 -0.24
CA HIS A 508 -17.02 -26.59 -1.41
C HIS A 508 -15.53 -26.43 -1.72
N ALA A 509 -14.97 -25.22 -1.59
CA ALA A 509 -13.52 -24.98 -1.70
C ALA A 509 -12.71 -25.71 -0.62
N LEU A 510 -13.22 -25.78 0.61
CA LEU A 510 -12.64 -26.58 1.70
C LEU A 510 -12.63 -28.08 1.37
N ARG A 511 -13.76 -28.64 0.92
CA ARG A 511 -13.84 -30.05 0.48
C ARG A 511 -12.89 -30.35 -0.68
N ARG A 512 -12.57 -29.37 -1.53
CA ARG A 512 -11.57 -29.53 -2.62
C ARG A 512 -10.16 -29.68 -2.07
N LEU A 513 -9.77 -28.84 -1.09
CA LEU A 513 -8.47 -28.94 -0.42
C LEU A 513 -8.35 -30.27 0.35
N GLU A 514 -9.41 -30.71 1.02
CA GLU A 514 -9.45 -31.99 1.74
C GLU A 514 -9.37 -33.22 0.82
N LYS A 515 -10.15 -33.26 -0.27
CA LYS A 515 -10.09 -34.36 -1.25
C LYS A 515 -8.72 -34.48 -1.92
N TRP A 516 -8.04 -33.35 -2.12
CA TRP A 516 -6.72 -33.32 -2.70
C TRP A 516 -5.62 -33.79 -1.73
N ASN A 517 -5.80 -33.57 -0.42
CA ASN A 517 -4.90 -34.06 0.64
C ASN A 517 -4.79 -35.61 0.67
N LEU A 518 -5.86 -36.33 0.32
CA LEU A 518 -5.88 -37.81 0.29
C LEU A 518 -4.90 -38.45 -0.72
N HIS A 519 -4.30 -37.67 -1.63
CA HIS A 519 -3.38 -38.15 -2.66
C HIS A 519 -1.93 -37.63 -2.55
N SER A 520 -1.58 -36.85 -1.51
CA SER A 520 -0.27 -36.16 -1.39
C SER A 520 0.74 -36.89 -0.48
N CYS A 521 2.02 -36.95 -0.90
CA CYS A 521 3.10 -37.69 -0.24
C CYS A 521 4.00 -36.85 0.70
N CYS A 522 3.66 -35.58 0.98
CA CYS A 522 4.56 -34.66 1.70
C CYS A 522 4.18 -34.51 3.19
N HIS A 523 5.09 -34.88 4.09
CA HIS A 523 4.91 -34.87 5.56
C HIS A 523 4.50 -33.49 6.13
N SER A 524 5.11 -32.40 5.64
CA SER A 524 4.80 -31.02 6.10
C SER A 524 3.38 -30.56 5.74
N MET A 525 2.84 -31.04 4.61
CA MET A 525 1.44 -30.81 4.27
C MET A 525 0.50 -31.63 5.16
N ARG A 526 0.88 -32.87 5.48
CA ARG A 526 0.10 -33.75 6.36
C ARG A 526 -0.11 -33.12 7.74
N GLU A 527 0.95 -32.59 8.36
CA GLU A 527 0.88 -31.91 9.66
C GLU A 527 -0.03 -30.66 9.63
N SER A 528 0.08 -29.84 8.59
CA SER A 528 -0.76 -28.63 8.43
C SER A 528 -2.26 -28.97 8.31
N PHE A 529 -2.59 -30.08 7.65
CA PHE A 529 -3.97 -30.55 7.50
C PHE A 529 -4.48 -31.34 8.72
N GLU A 530 -3.61 -32.06 9.43
CA GLU A 530 -3.96 -32.69 10.71
C GLU A 530 -4.28 -31.62 11.76
N GLU A 531 -3.53 -30.52 11.81
CA GLU A 531 -3.84 -29.36 12.66
C GLU A 531 -5.20 -28.74 12.31
N LEU A 532 -5.54 -28.68 11.01
CA LEU A 532 -6.84 -28.22 10.54
C LEU A 532 -7.98 -29.17 10.92
N SER A 533 -7.81 -30.48 10.71
CA SER A 533 -8.78 -31.51 11.05
C SER A 533 -9.11 -31.47 12.54
N THR A 534 -8.07 -31.30 13.37
CA THR A 534 -8.20 -31.16 14.82
C THR A 534 -8.96 -29.88 15.19
N LYS A 535 -8.65 -28.73 14.56
CA LYS A 535 -9.36 -27.46 14.79
C LYS A 535 -10.81 -27.46 14.28
N MET A 536 -11.12 -28.17 13.20
CA MET A 536 -12.48 -28.33 12.68
C MET A 536 -13.32 -29.30 13.53
N ALA A 537 -12.72 -30.35 14.08
CA ALA A 537 -13.38 -31.27 15.01
C ALA A 537 -13.81 -30.57 16.31
N LEU A 538 -13.02 -29.61 16.79
CA LEU A 538 -13.33 -28.80 17.99
C LEU A 538 -14.43 -27.75 17.74
N GLY A 539 -14.71 -27.39 16.48
CA GLY A 539 -15.70 -26.37 16.09
C GLY A 539 -17.14 -26.89 15.87
N GLY A 540 -17.46 -28.11 16.30
CA GLY A 540 -18.81 -28.68 16.16
C GLY A 540 -19.16 -29.18 14.77
N LEU A 541 -18.18 -29.60 13.98
CA LEU A 541 -18.40 -30.32 12.72
C LEU A 541 -18.22 -31.83 12.94
N ALA A 542 -19.33 -32.53 13.14
CA ALA A 542 -19.42 -34.00 13.00
C ALA A 542 -19.32 -34.44 11.53
N MET A 543 -18.31 -33.96 10.78
CA MET A 543 -18.00 -34.39 9.41
C MET A 543 -16.58 -34.96 9.27
N VAL A 544 -15.98 -35.44 10.35
CA VAL A 544 -14.67 -36.13 10.33
C VAL A 544 -14.81 -37.66 10.45
N LEU A 545 -16.02 -38.21 10.59
CA LEU A 545 -16.24 -39.66 10.72
C LEU A 545 -16.61 -40.42 9.44
N CYS A 546 -16.62 -39.76 8.27
CA CYS A 546 -16.69 -40.48 7.00
C CYS A 546 -15.38 -40.27 6.25
N PHE A 547 -14.49 -41.27 6.32
CA PHE A 547 -13.29 -41.55 5.49
C PHE A 547 -12.03 -41.93 6.29
N ALA A 548 -12.19 -42.88 7.21
CA ALA A 548 -11.21 -43.97 7.38
C ALA A 548 -11.87 -45.19 6.70
N PRO A 549 -11.41 -45.68 5.53
CA PRO A 549 -10.06 -46.25 5.35
C PRO A 549 -9.47 -46.11 3.91
N VAL A 550 -8.36 -45.39 3.71
CA VAL A 550 -7.55 -45.55 2.47
C VAL A 550 -6.03 -45.64 2.75
N VAL A 551 -5.61 -45.58 4.02
CA VAL A 551 -4.20 -45.77 4.40
C VAL A 551 -3.73 -47.24 4.22
N ALA A 552 -4.59 -48.15 3.78
CA ALA A 552 -4.26 -49.55 3.54
C ALA A 552 -3.97 -49.94 2.07
N ILE A 553 -3.98 -49.02 1.09
CA ILE A 553 -3.89 -49.40 -0.35
C ILE A 553 -2.54 -49.05 -1.02
N TYR A 554 -1.59 -48.42 -0.33
CA TYR A 554 -0.23 -48.22 -0.90
C TYR A 554 0.85 -48.85 -0.01
N HIS A 555 0.79 -50.17 0.09
CA HIS A 555 1.94 -51.03 0.37
C HIS A 555 1.84 -52.28 -0.52
N ILE A 556 2.10 -52.11 -1.82
CA ILE A 556 2.69 -53.11 -2.73
C ILE A 556 3.65 -52.38 -3.65
#